data_AF-M0ZXG0-F1
#
_entry.id   AF-M0ZXG0-F1
#
_cell.length_a   1.000
_cell.length_b   1.000
_cell.length_c   1.000
_cell.angle_alpha   90.00
_cell.angle_beta   90.00
_cell.angle_gamma   90.00
#
_symmetry.space_group_name_H-M   'P 1'
#
loop_
_entity.id
_entity.type
_entity.pdbx_description
1 polymer ?
#
loop_
_entity_poly.entity_id
_entity_poly.type
_entity_poly.pdbx_seq_one_letter_code
_entity_poly.pdbx_strand_id
1 'polypeptide(L)'
;MVGPATASASEIAIMGSSLQFNEPSNALSLPTWAIHVSSVVEWVTAMALVWQYAEKSGNDSWKGLSWGMVPLLGGAFCACTWHFFYNSESLEVLVALQAALTVLGNATMCIAAFRIYRSQEQ
;
A
#
# COMPACT_ATOMS: atom_id res chain seq x y z
N MET A 1 38.00 -38.57 -3.10
CA MET A 1 37.79 -37.26 -2.46
C MET A 1 37.34 -36.29 -3.54
N VAL A 2 36.05 -35.96 -3.58
CA VAL A 2 35.46 -35.00 -4.53
C VAL A 2 35.67 -33.62 -3.92
N GLY A 3 36.44 -32.75 -4.57
CA GLY A 3 36.71 -31.39 -4.10
C GLY A 3 35.44 -30.52 -4.12
N PRO A 4 35.38 -29.43 -3.32
CA PRO A 4 34.23 -28.55 -3.32
C PRO A 4 34.11 -27.85 -4.67
N ALA A 5 32.93 -27.89 -5.28
CA ALA A 5 32.61 -27.10 -6.45
C ALA A 5 32.61 -25.62 -6.05
N THR A 6 33.69 -24.91 -6.34
CA THR A 6 33.74 -23.45 -6.25
C THR A 6 32.93 -22.89 -7.42
N ALA A 7 31.67 -22.52 -7.17
CA ALA A 7 30.89 -21.72 -8.11
C ALA A 7 31.68 -20.44 -8.40
N SER A 8 31.98 -20.19 -9.67
CA SER A 8 32.79 -19.05 -10.08
C SER A 8 31.97 -17.77 -9.95
N ALA A 9 32.59 -16.66 -9.54
CA ALA A 9 31.95 -15.33 -9.57
C ALA A 9 31.40 -14.96 -10.96
N SER A 10 31.93 -15.58 -12.02
CA SER A 10 31.43 -15.45 -13.39
C SER A 10 30.06 -16.11 -13.60
N GLU A 11 29.70 -17.16 -12.87
CA GLU A 11 28.38 -17.82 -12.98
C GLU A 11 27.28 -16.96 -12.35
N ILE A 12 27.59 -16.26 -11.25
CA ILE A 12 26.71 -15.25 -10.65
C ILE A 12 26.53 -14.06 -11.60
N ALA A 13 27.60 -13.63 -12.27
CA ALA A 13 27.55 -12.54 -13.24
C ALA A 13 26.77 -12.92 -14.52
N ILE A 14 26.85 -14.17 -14.97
CA ILE A 14 26.11 -14.68 -16.14
C ILE A 14 24.60 -14.77 -15.83
N MET A 15 24.21 -15.22 -14.63
CA MET A 15 22.80 -15.16 -14.19
C MET A 15 22.26 -13.73 -14.08
N GLY A 16 23.09 -12.77 -13.66
CA GLY A 16 22.72 -11.35 -13.58
C GLY A 16 22.57 -10.66 -14.95
N SER A 17 23.23 -11.18 -15.99
CA SER A 17 23.24 -10.58 -17.33
C SER A 17 22.05 -11.03 -18.21
N SER A 18 21.47 -12.20 -17.91
CA SER A 18 20.35 -12.78 -18.66
C SER A 18 18.97 -12.21 -18.33
N LEU A 19 18.87 -11.30 -17.35
CA LEU A 19 17.65 -10.56 -17.04
C LEU A 19 17.80 -9.10 -17.49
N GLN A 20 17.88 -8.89 -18.81
CA GLN A 20 17.58 -7.58 -19.37
C GLN A 20 16.07 -7.33 -19.22
N PHE A 21 15.67 -6.79 -18.07
CA PHE A 21 14.35 -6.23 -17.86
C PHE A 21 14.23 -4.97 -18.72
N ASN A 22 13.72 -5.13 -19.93
CA ASN A 22 13.36 -4.00 -20.78
C ASN A 22 11.96 -3.52 -20.37
N GLU A 23 11.90 -2.78 -19.27
CA GLU A 23 10.66 -2.13 -18.84
C GLU A 23 10.37 -0.88 -19.70
N PRO A 24 9.09 -0.53 -19.92
CA PRO A 24 8.75 0.68 -20.63
C PRO A 24 9.18 1.93 -19.83
N SER A 25 9.42 3.05 -20.52
CA SER A 25 9.96 4.27 -19.91
C SER A 25 9.07 4.89 -18.83
N ASN A 26 7.79 4.51 -18.79
CA ASN A 26 6.82 4.93 -17.80
C ASN A 26 6.61 3.90 -16.68
N ALA A 27 7.50 2.91 -16.53
CA ALA A 27 7.50 2.00 -15.39
C ALA A 27 8.00 2.68 -14.11
N LEU A 28 7.48 2.23 -12.96
CA LEU A 28 8.05 2.59 -11.66
C LEU A 28 9.33 1.82 -11.39
N SER A 29 10.34 2.49 -10.81
CA SER A 29 11.55 1.83 -10.35
C SER A 29 11.28 0.85 -9.20
N LEU A 30 12.15 -0.16 -9.03
CA LEU A 30 12.06 -1.12 -7.91
C LEU A 30 11.99 -0.45 -6.53
N PRO A 31 12.81 0.58 -6.20
CA PRO A 31 12.66 1.31 -4.95
C PRO A 31 11.30 1.99 -4.79
N THR A 32 10.73 2.52 -5.88
CA THR A 32 9.41 3.15 -5.84
C THR A 32 8.31 2.12 -5.60
N TRP A 33 8.41 0.94 -6.21
CA TRP A 33 7.51 -0.19 -5.91
C TRP A 33 7.59 -0.64 -4.46
N ALA A 34 8.81 -0.72 -3.90
CA ALA A 34 9.00 -1.10 -2.51
C ALA A 34 8.21 -0.17 -1.56
N ILE A 35 8.27 1.15 -1.80
CA ILE A 35 7.53 2.15 -1.02
C ILE A 35 6.01 1.97 -1.17
N HIS A 36 5.50 1.74 -2.38
CA HIS A 36 4.06 1.55 -2.59
C HIS A 36 3.53 0.32 -1.83
N VAL A 37 4.22 -0.81 -1.99
CA VAL A 37 3.81 -2.07 -1.36
C VAL A 37 3.96 -1.99 0.15
N SER A 38 5.07 -1.44 0.66
CA SER A 38 5.26 -1.27 2.10
C SER A 38 4.18 -0.38 2.70
N SER A 39 3.86 0.76 2.05
CA SER A 39 2.84 1.69 2.54
C SER A 39 1.45 1.06 2.61
N VAL A 40 1.08 0.22 1.63
CA VAL A 40 -0.19 -0.52 1.66
C VAL A 40 -0.22 -1.49 2.84
N VAL A 41 0.86 -2.25 3.06
CA VAL A 41 0.98 -3.20 4.18
C VAL A 41 0.93 -2.48 5.53
N GLU A 42 1.66 -1.37 5.65
CA GLU A 42 1.67 -0.52 6.85
C GLU A 42 0.28 0.04 7.15
N TRP A 43 -0.45 0.47 6.12
CA TRP A 43 -1.82 0.98 6.28
C TRP A 43 -2.79 -0.09 6.75
N VAL A 44 -2.77 -1.29 6.14
CA VAL A 44 -3.59 -2.43 6.59
C VAL A 44 -3.25 -2.84 8.02
N THR A 45 -1.97 -2.85 8.36
CA THR A 45 -1.50 -3.13 9.73
C THR A 45 -2.03 -2.08 10.71
N ALA A 46 -1.95 -0.79 10.36
CA ALA A 46 -2.50 0.29 11.16
C ALA A 46 -4.01 0.15 11.37
N MET A 47 -4.78 -0.18 10.32
CA MET A 47 -6.22 -0.42 10.44
C MET A 47 -6.53 -1.56 11.41
N ALA A 48 -5.77 -2.65 11.36
CA ALA A 48 -5.92 -3.80 12.28
C ALA A 48 -5.55 -3.42 13.72
N LEU A 49 -4.49 -2.63 13.92
CA LEU A 49 -4.10 -2.13 15.23
C LEU A 49 -5.13 -1.18 15.83
N VAL A 50 -5.70 -0.27 15.03
CA VAL A 50 -6.79 0.63 15.45
C VAL A 50 -8.02 -0.18 15.89
N TRP A 51 -8.35 -1.25 15.16
CA TRP A 51 -9.45 -2.14 15.53
C TRP A 51 -9.19 -2.86 16.85
N GLN A 52 -8.01 -3.47 17.00
CA GLN A 52 -7.62 -4.14 18.24
C GLN A 52 -7.59 -3.18 19.43
N TYR A 53 -7.15 -1.93 19.21
CA TYR A 53 -7.18 -0.90 20.23
C TYR A 53 -8.61 -0.61 20.69
N ALA A 54 -9.58 -0.57 19.77
CA ALA A 54 -11.00 -0.41 20.12
C ALA A 54 -11.48 -1.53 21.06
N GLU A 55 -11.12 -2.78 20.76
CA GLU A 55 -11.49 -3.94 21.59
C GLU A 55 -10.82 -3.92 22.96
N LYS A 56 -9.54 -3.52 23.03
CA LYS A 56 -8.80 -3.44 24.31
C LYS A 56 -9.23 -2.27 25.18
N SER A 57 -9.58 -1.13 24.58
CA SER A 57 -10.05 0.06 25.30
C SER A 57 -11.53 0.00 25.66
N GLY A 58 -12.31 -0.89 25.03
CA GLY A 58 -13.77 -0.92 25.16
C GLY A 58 -14.48 0.25 24.47
N ASN A 59 -13.77 1.03 23.64
CA ASN A 59 -14.31 2.17 22.93
C ASN A 59 -14.49 1.86 21.43
N ASP A 60 -15.70 1.43 21.07
CA ASP A 60 -16.05 1.05 19.69
C ASP A 60 -15.99 2.22 18.68
N SER A 61 -15.88 3.49 19.12
CA SER A 61 -15.67 4.61 18.20
C SER A 61 -14.40 4.46 17.37
N TRP A 62 -13.37 3.78 17.90
CA TRP A 62 -12.14 3.46 17.20
C TRP A 62 -12.32 2.42 16.09
N LYS A 63 -13.27 1.48 16.20
CA LYS A 63 -13.65 0.63 15.05
C LYS A 63 -14.22 1.46 13.90
N GLY A 64 -14.94 2.53 14.23
CA GLY A 64 -15.41 3.52 13.27
C GLY A 64 -14.26 4.19 12.51
N LEU A 65 -13.12 4.44 13.17
CA LEU A 65 -11.92 4.95 12.51
C LEU A 65 -11.31 3.92 11.56
N SER A 66 -11.18 2.65 11.95
CA SER A 66 -10.74 1.59 11.02
C SER A 66 -11.60 1.52 9.76
N TRP A 67 -12.93 1.61 9.89
CA TRP A 67 -13.83 1.69 8.73
C TRP A 67 -13.64 2.97 7.91
N GLY A 68 -13.43 4.12 8.56
CA GLY A 68 -13.15 5.39 7.90
C GLY A 68 -11.81 5.41 7.13
N MET A 69 -10.88 4.53 7.45
CA MET A 69 -9.60 4.40 6.73
C MET A 69 -9.71 3.61 5.41
N VAL A 70 -10.80 2.86 5.19
CA VAL A 70 -10.99 1.99 4.03
C VAL A 70 -10.95 2.73 2.68
N PRO A 71 -11.58 3.91 2.50
CA PRO A 71 -11.53 4.59 1.21
C PRO A 71 -10.10 4.96 0.79
N LEU A 72 -9.24 5.38 1.74
CA LEU A 72 -7.83 5.68 1.43
C LEU A 72 -7.05 4.43 1.01
N LEU A 73 -7.33 3.28 1.62
CA LEU A 73 -6.78 1.99 1.18
C LEU A 73 -7.22 1.65 -0.25
N GLY A 74 -8.51 1.87 -0.57
CA GLY A 74 -9.02 1.74 -1.93
C GLY A 74 -8.30 2.65 -2.93
N GLY A 75 -8.01 3.90 -2.54
CA GLY A 75 -7.22 4.83 -3.34
C GLY A 75 -5.79 4.33 -3.59
N ALA A 76 -5.14 3.77 -2.58
CA ALA A 76 -3.82 3.16 -2.72
C ALA A 76 -3.84 1.97 -3.71
N PHE A 77 -4.88 1.14 -3.68
CA PHE A 77 -5.04 0.06 -4.67
C PHE A 77 -5.29 0.59 -6.09
N CYS A 78 -6.03 1.69 -6.25
CA CYS A 78 -6.19 2.33 -7.56
C CYS A 78 -4.84 2.78 -8.13
N ALA A 79 -4.02 3.47 -7.32
CA ALA A 79 -2.67 3.89 -7.68
C ALA A 79 -1.79 2.70 -8.08
N CYS A 80 -1.72 1.68 -7.21
CA CYS A 80 -0.89 0.49 -7.45
C CYS A 80 -1.35 -0.27 -8.70
N THR A 81 -2.65 -0.35 -8.96
CA THR A 81 -3.19 -0.99 -10.17
C THR A 81 -2.79 -0.22 -11.42
N TRP A 82 -2.92 1.11 -11.41
CA TRP A 82 -2.53 1.93 -12.55
C TRP A 82 -1.02 1.81 -12.84
N HIS A 83 -0.19 1.80 -11.81
CA HIS A 83 1.25 1.59 -11.93
C HIS A 83 1.63 0.17 -12.35
N PHE A 84 0.89 -0.85 -11.91
CA PHE A 84 1.06 -2.24 -12.33
C PHE A 84 0.89 -2.39 -13.85
N PHE A 85 -0.04 -1.65 -14.44
CA PHE A 85 -0.26 -1.59 -15.88
C PHE A 85 0.53 -0.46 -16.57
N TYR A 86 1.70 -0.12 -16.02
CA TYR A 86 2.62 0.86 -16.59
C TYR A 86 1.93 2.18 -16.95
N ASN A 87 1.11 2.73 -16.05
CA ASN A 87 0.47 4.04 -16.25
C ASN A 87 -0.33 4.15 -17.57
N SER A 88 -0.97 3.05 -18.00
CA SER A 88 -1.74 3.03 -19.25
C SER A 88 -2.84 4.10 -19.25
N GLU A 89 -2.94 4.87 -20.34
CA GLU A 89 -4.01 5.86 -20.56
C GLU A 89 -5.41 5.21 -20.49
N SER A 90 -5.54 3.95 -20.91
CA SER A 90 -6.81 3.20 -20.84
C SER A 90 -7.36 3.03 -19.43
N LEU A 91 -6.51 3.21 -18.41
CA LEU A 91 -6.83 3.07 -16.99
C LEU A 91 -6.76 4.40 -16.23
N GLU A 92 -6.67 5.55 -16.92
CA GLU A 92 -6.59 6.89 -16.31
C GLU A 92 -7.78 7.16 -15.35
N VAL A 93 -8.93 6.53 -15.58
CA VAL A 93 -10.08 6.58 -14.66
C VAL A 93 -9.73 6.18 -13.23
N LEU A 94 -8.72 5.32 -13.02
CA LEU A 94 -8.22 4.96 -11.69
C LEU A 94 -7.62 6.15 -10.95
N VAL A 95 -7.02 7.11 -11.66
CA VAL A 95 -6.47 8.34 -11.07
C VAL A 95 -7.61 9.23 -10.54
N ALA A 96 -8.69 9.38 -11.33
CA ALA A 96 -9.87 10.11 -10.89
C ALA A 96 -10.57 9.42 -9.71
N LEU A 97 -10.66 8.08 -9.75
CA LEU A 97 -11.21 7.29 -8.65
C LEU A 97 -10.36 7.40 -7.38
N GLN A 98 -9.03 7.33 -7.50
CA GLN A 98 -8.10 7.56 -6.39
C GLN A 98 -8.32 8.95 -5.77
N ALA A 99 -8.47 10.00 -6.58
CA ALA A 99 -8.75 11.33 -6.07
C ALA A 99 -10.10 11.41 -5.33
N ALA A 100 -11.16 10.81 -5.89
CA ALA A 100 -12.46 10.75 -5.23
C ALA A 100 -12.40 9.99 -3.89
N LEU A 101 -11.74 8.83 -3.88
CA LEU A 101 -11.52 8.03 -2.67
C LEU A 101 -10.66 8.76 -1.64
N THR A 102 -9.74 9.62 -2.08
CA THR A 102 -8.94 10.48 -1.19
C THR A 102 -9.82 11.50 -0.48
N VAL A 103 -10.72 12.17 -1.20
CA VAL A 103 -11.67 13.13 -0.61
C VAL A 103 -12.60 12.40 0.38
N LEU A 104 -13.19 11.27 -0.04
CA LEU A 104 -14.06 10.46 0.81
C LEU A 104 -13.34 9.91 2.04
N GLY A 105 -12.10 9.46 1.88
CA GLY A 105 -11.28 8.93 2.96
C GLY A 105 -10.96 9.99 4.01
N ASN A 106 -10.51 11.18 3.59
CA ASN A 106 -10.28 12.28 4.52
C ASN A 106 -11.56 12.72 5.23
N ALA A 107 -12.69 12.79 4.52
CA ALA A 107 -13.98 13.14 5.12
C ALA A 107 -14.44 12.11 6.15
N THR A 108 -14.36 10.82 5.83
CA THR A 108 -14.76 9.74 6.73
C THR A 108 -13.84 9.62 7.94
N MET A 109 -12.52 9.78 7.78
CA MET A 109 -11.59 9.87 8.91
C MET A 109 -11.85 11.08 9.80
N CYS A 110 -12.19 12.24 9.23
CA CYS A 110 -12.57 13.44 10.01
C CYS A 110 -13.82 13.19 10.86
N ILE A 111 -14.86 12.59 10.26
CA ILE A 111 -16.08 12.19 10.98
C ILE A 111 -15.76 11.18 12.09
N ALA A 112 -14.91 10.19 11.81
CA ALA A 112 -14.50 9.20 12.81
C ALA A 112 -13.72 9.84 13.97
N ALA A 113 -12.79 10.75 13.67
CA ALA A 113 -12.04 11.51 14.68
C ALA A 113 -12.97 12.35 15.57
N PHE A 114 -13.97 13.01 14.98
CA PHE A 114 -14.99 13.74 15.75
C PHE A 114 -15.80 12.82 16.66
N ARG A 115 -16.17 11.61 16.18
CA ARG A 115 -16.87 10.61 17.00
C ARG A 115 -16.00 10.10 18.16
N ILE A 116 -14.70 9.92 17.94
CA ILE A 116 -13.75 9.57 19.00
C ILE A 116 -13.71 10.69 20.04
N TYR A 117 -13.54 11.95 19.63
CA TYR A 117 -13.53 13.10 20.55
C TYR A 117 -14.79 13.13 21.43
N ARG A 118 -15.97 13.01 20.82
CA ARG A 118 -17.24 12.99 21.57
C ARG A 118 -17.38 11.82 22.54
N SER A 119 -16.76 10.69 22.25
CA SER A 119 -16.78 9.52 23.14
C SER A 119 -15.92 9.69 24.39
N GLN A 120 -15.04 10.70 24.43
CA GLN A 120 -14.20 11.01 25.59
C GLN A 120 -14.84 12.06 26.51
N GLU A 121 -15.80 12.84 26.01
CA GLU A 121 -16.58 13.80 26.79
C GLU A 121 -17.78 13.16 27.53
N GLN A 122 -18.02 11.88 27.32
CA GLN A 122 -19.08 11.08 27.96
C GLN A 122 -18.50 10.22 29.08
#